data_AF-A0A357CFP4-F1
#
_entry.id   AF-A0A357CFP4-F1
#
_cell.length_a   1.000
_cell.length_b   1.000
_cell.length_c   1.000
_cell.angle_alpha   90.00
_cell.angle_beta   90.00
_cell.angle_gamma   90.00
#
_symmetry.space_group_name_H-M   'P 1'
#
loop_
_entity.id
_entity.type
_entity.pdbx_description
1 polymer ?
#
loop_
_entity_poly.entity_id
_entity_poly.type
_entity_poly.pdbx_seq_one_letter_code
_entity_poly.pdbx_strand_id
1 'polypeptide(L)'
;MTGNIKLRDPVIDRLFEAVLKLDSIDECYALFEDLSTINELKAMAQRFAVAEMLDQGKTYEDITAVTGASAATISRVNRCLNYGADGYRLAIDRLKNNDAKNEE
;
A
#
# COMPACT_ATOMS: atom_id res chain seq x y z
N MET A 1 1.59 9.15 17.21
CA MET A 1 1.15 9.45 15.84
C MET A 1 2.01 10.57 15.27
N THR A 2 3.12 10.22 14.62
CA THR A 2 4.01 11.19 13.96
C THR A 2 3.96 10.98 12.46
N GLY A 3 2.75 11.09 11.90
CA GLY A 3 2.58 11.30 10.45
C GLY A 3 2.80 12.79 10.18
N ASN A 4 3.73 13.09 9.29
CA ASN A 4 4.19 14.44 8.95
C ASN A 4 3.01 15.42 8.77
N ILE A 5 2.79 16.30 9.77
CA ILE A 5 1.68 17.29 9.82
C ILE A 5 1.61 18.14 8.54
N LYS A 6 2.73 18.23 7.81
CA LYS A 6 2.87 18.97 6.54
C LYS A 6 2.04 18.44 5.37
N LEU A 7 1.50 17.20 5.43
CA LEU A 7 0.64 16.64 4.38
C LEU A 7 -0.85 16.78 4.65
N ARG A 8 -1.24 17.23 5.86
CA ARG A 8 -2.66 17.49 6.17
C ARG A 8 -3.11 18.70 5.36
N ASP A 9 -4.08 18.49 4.49
CA ASP A 9 -4.62 19.51 3.60
C ASP A 9 -6.11 19.21 3.36
N PRO A 10 -7.02 20.22 3.38
CA PRO A 10 -8.45 19.99 3.21
C PRO A 10 -8.84 19.30 1.89
N VAL A 11 -8.09 19.52 0.80
CA VAL A 11 -8.33 18.85 -0.49
C VAL A 11 -7.94 17.38 -0.41
N ILE A 12 -6.83 17.07 0.26
CA ILE A 12 -6.39 15.70 0.49
C ILE A 12 -7.35 14.97 1.46
N ASP A 13 -7.83 15.65 2.49
CA ASP A 13 -8.81 15.09 3.42
C ASP A 13 -10.11 14.72 2.69
N ARG A 14 -10.59 15.57 1.77
CA ARG A 14 -11.76 15.26 0.92
C ARG A 14 -11.56 14.04 0.02
N LEU A 15 -10.37 13.85 -0.52
CA LEU A 15 -10.03 12.64 -1.28
C LEU A 15 -10.09 11.39 -0.38
N PHE A 16 -9.50 11.44 0.81
CA PHE A 16 -9.53 10.31 1.74
C PHE A 16 -10.93 10.02 2.29
N GLU A 17 -11.76 11.05 2.50
CA GLU A 17 -13.18 10.87 2.81
C GLU A 17 -13.92 10.10 1.71
N ALA A 18 -13.63 10.37 0.43
CA ALA A 18 -14.20 9.62 -0.69
C ALA A 18 -13.71 8.17 -0.71
N VAL A 19 -12.40 7.93 -0.49
CA VAL A 19 -11.84 6.57 -0.41
C VAL A 19 -12.46 5.77 0.74
N LEU A 20 -12.77 6.40 1.88
CA LEU A 20 -13.42 5.76 3.03
C LEU A 20 -14.90 5.37 2.78
N LYS A 21 -15.50 5.79 1.65
CA LYS A 21 -16.89 5.49 1.29
C LYS A 21 -17.03 4.39 0.24
N LEU A 22 -15.92 3.79 -0.18
CA LEU A 22 -15.93 2.66 -1.11
C LEU A 22 -16.25 1.37 -0.34
N ASP A 23 -17.18 0.58 -0.87
CA ASP A 23 -17.68 -0.64 -0.23
C ASP A 23 -17.19 -1.92 -0.93
N SER A 24 -16.56 -1.81 -2.11
CA SER A 24 -16.11 -2.96 -2.89
C SER A 24 -14.81 -2.73 -3.67
N ILE A 25 -14.21 -3.84 -4.13
CA ILE A 25 -13.02 -3.82 -5.01
C ILE A 25 -13.36 -3.22 -6.38
N ASP A 26 -14.56 -3.45 -6.92
CA ASP A 26 -14.99 -2.87 -8.20
C ASP A 26 -15.11 -1.34 -8.11
N GLU A 27 -15.62 -0.82 -7.00
CA GLU A 27 -15.66 0.63 -6.75
C GLU A 27 -14.24 1.21 -6.58
N CYS A 28 -13.33 0.47 -5.95
CA CYS A 28 -11.92 0.85 -5.92
C CYS A 28 -11.33 0.93 -7.34
N TYR A 29 -11.57 -0.07 -8.19
CA TYR A 29 -11.08 -0.03 -9.57
C TYR A 29 -11.62 1.18 -10.33
N ALA A 30 -12.93 1.43 -10.26
CA ALA A 30 -13.55 2.57 -10.95
C ALA A 30 -12.96 3.91 -10.49
N LEU A 31 -12.86 4.16 -9.17
CA LEU A 31 -12.31 5.43 -8.67
C LEU A 31 -10.83 5.59 -9.02
N PHE A 32 -10.01 4.56 -8.82
CA PHE A 32 -8.57 4.68 -9.04
C PHE A 32 -8.18 4.69 -10.53
N GLU A 33 -9.02 4.15 -11.42
CA GLU A 33 -8.87 4.33 -12.88
C GLU A 33 -9.14 5.78 -13.31
N ASP A 34 -10.11 6.45 -12.70
CA ASP A 34 -10.38 7.88 -12.96
C ASP A 34 -9.28 8.80 -12.35
N LEU A 35 -8.77 8.47 -11.17
CA LEU A 35 -7.82 9.31 -10.43
C LEU A 35 -6.37 9.18 -10.91
N SER A 36 -5.98 8.02 -11.43
CA SER A 36 -4.58 7.67 -11.68
C SER A 36 -4.37 7.15 -13.08
N THR A 37 -3.18 7.36 -13.63
CA THR A 37 -2.75 6.61 -14.80
C THR A 37 -2.52 5.14 -14.45
N ILE A 38 -2.59 4.26 -15.45
CA ILE A 38 -2.29 2.82 -15.31
C ILE A 38 -0.91 2.58 -14.67
N ASN A 39 0.09 3.40 -15.02
CA ASN A 39 1.45 3.26 -14.50
C ASN A 39 1.56 3.68 -13.04
N GLU A 40 0.83 4.71 -12.61
CA GLU A 40 0.79 5.13 -11.21
C GLU A 40 0.12 4.07 -10.35
N LEU A 41 -1.02 3.52 -10.79
CA LEU A 41 -1.72 2.45 -10.07
C LEU A 41 -0.84 1.20 -9.95
N LYS A 42 -0.20 0.76 -11.05
CA LYS A 42 0.75 -0.36 -11.03
C LYS A 42 1.95 -0.09 -10.12
N ALA A 43 2.48 1.13 -10.11
CA ALA A 43 3.59 1.48 -9.23
C ALA A 43 3.18 1.48 -7.75
N MET A 44 1.96 1.92 -7.42
CA MET A 44 1.43 1.82 -6.05
C MET A 44 1.26 0.36 -5.63
N ALA A 45 0.64 -0.47 -6.49
CA ALA A 45 0.47 -1.90 -6.24
C ALA A 45 1.82 -2.63 -6.07
N GLN A 46 2.81 -2.34 -6.94
CA GLN A 46 4.15 -2.92 -6.82
C GLN A 46 4.80 -2.58 -5.48
N ARG A 47 4.67 -1.33 -4.99
CA ARG A 47 5.22 -0.93 -3.68
C ARG A 47 4.53 -1.66 -2.52
N PHE A 48 3.22 -1.86 -2.60
CA PHE A 48 2.48 -2.60 -1.59
C PHE A 48 2.91 -4.07 -1.56
N ALA A 49 2.99 -4.74 -2.72
CA ALA A 49 3.47 -6.13 -2.82
C ALA A 49 4.90 -6.30 -2.29
N VAL A 50 5.80 -5.34 -2.58
CA VAL A 50 7.14 -5.31 -2.00
C VAL A 50 7.08 -5.24 -0.47
N ALA A 51 6.21 -4.40 0.10
CA ALA A 51 6.07 -4.27 1.55
C ALA A 51 5.57 -5.57 2.20
N GLU A 52 4.59 -6.24 1.58
CA GLU A 52 4.08 -7.54 2.03
C GLU A 52 5.17 -8.62 2.03
N MET A 53 5.94 -8.72 0.95
CA MET A 53 7.01 -9.71 0.85
C MET A 53 8.16 -9.43 1.84
N LEU A 54 8.48 -8.16 2.09
CA LEU A 54 9.44 -7.78 3.12
C LEU A 54 8.95 -8.16 4.53
N ASP A 55 7.66 -7.94 4.81
CA ASP A 55 7.04 -8.34 6.08
C ASP A 55 7.02 -9.87 6.27
N GLN A 56 6.92 -10.62 5.17
CA GLN A 56 7.08 -12.09 5.14
C GLN A 56 8.54 -12.57 5.23
N GLY A 57 9.52 -11.66 5.32
CA GLY A 57 10.94 -12.00 5.43
C GLY A 57 11.61 -12.48 4.13
N LYS A 58 11.03 -12.17 2.96
CA LYS A 58 11.61 -12.52 1.65
C LYS A 58 12.89 -11.74 1.35
N THR A 59 13.80 -12.34 0.58
CA THR A 59 15.05 -11.67 0.17
C THR A 59 14.80 -10.67 -0.96
N TYR A 60 15.78 -9.79 -1.20
CA TYR A 60 15.68 -8.80 -2.29
C TYR A 60 15.67 -9.48 -3.66
N GLU A 61 16.34 -10.62 -3.82
CA GLU A 61 16.30 -11.38 -5.07
C GLU A 61 14.88 -11.92 -5.33
N ASP A 62 14.26 -12.55 -4.33
CA ASP A 62 12.89 -13.07 -4.44
C ASP A 62 11.89 -11.97 -4.79
N ILE A 63 11.99 -10.84 -4.09
CA ILE A 63 11.12 -9.69 -4.31
C ILE A 63 11.29 -9.13 -5.72
N THR A 64 12.53 -9.02 -6.20
CA THR A 64 12.81 -8.53 -7.57
C THR A 64 12.23 -9.49 -8.61
N ALA A 65 12.38 -10.80 -8.41
CA ALA A 65 11.88 -11.81 -9.33
C ALA A 65 10.35 -11.81 -9.45
N VAL A 66 9.64 -11.61 -8.34
CA VAL A 66 8.17 -11.62 -8.32
C VAL A 66 7.58 -10.27 -8.76
N THR A 67 8.11 -9.16 -8.22
CA THR A 67 7.50 -7.84 -8.37
C THR A 67 8.07 -7.03 -9.53
N GLY A 68 9.27 -7.38 -10.02
CA GLY A 68 10.04 -6.56 -10.97
C GLY A 68 10.56 -5.24 -10.37
N ALA A 69 10.48 -5.04 -9.05
CA ALA A 69 10.97 -3.83 -8.42
C ALA A 69 12.50 -3.80 -8.38
N SER A 70 13.09 -2.64 -8.63
CA SER A 70 14.54 -2.46 -8.49
C SER A 70 14.98 -2.48 -7.02
N ALA A 71 16.23 -2.85 -6.75
CA ALA A 71 16.81 -2.80 -5.40
C ALA A 71 16.65 -1.42 -4.74
N ALA A 72 16.72 -0.34 -5.51
CA ALA A 72 16.48 1.02 -5.03
C ALA A 72 15.03 1.24 -4.58
N THR A 73 14.06 0.68 -5.31
CA THR A 73 12.63 0.72 -4.90
C THR A 73 12.41 -0.11 -3.66
N ILE A 74 12.94 -1.34 -3.60
CA ILE A 74 12.81 -2.22 -2.43
C ILE A 74 13.39 -1.55 -1.19
N SER A 75 14.57 -0.94 -1.30
CA SER A 75 15.20 -0.21 -0.19
C SER A 75 14.34 0.95 0.32
N ARG A 76 13.72 1.75 -0.57
CA ARG A 76 12.81 2.83 -0.17
C ARG A 76 11.57 2.30 0.55
N VAL A 77 10.95 1.24 0.03
CA VAL A 77 9.78 0.61 0.65
C VAL A 77 10.14 0.04 2.02
N ASN A 78 11.26 -0.68 2.13
CA ASN A 78 11.75 -1.23 3.39
C ASN A 78 11.97 -0.15 4.46
N ARG A 79 12.50 1.01 4.05
CA ARG A 79 12.64 2.16 4.96
C ARG A 79 11.28 2.66 5.45
N CYS A 80 10.29 2.80 4.55
CA CYS A 80 8.94 3.21 4.93
C CYS A 80 8.22 2.17 5.81
N LEU A 81 8.44 0.88 5.58
CA LEU A 81 7.85 -0.21 6.35
C LEU A 81 8.37 -0.24 7.81
N ASN A 82 9.63 0.11 8.03
CA ASN A 82 10.27 0.03 9.35
C ASN A 82 10.33 1.37 10.10
N TYR A 83 10.35 2.50 9.38
CA TYR A 83 10.57 3.83 9.96
C TYR A 83 9.63 4.90 9.41
N GLY A 84 8.54 4.49 8.75
CA GLY A 84 7.55 5.38 8.16
C GLY A 84 6.42 5.76 9.11
N ALA A 85 5.23 5.96 8.57
CA ALA A 85 4.02 6.32 9.31
C ALA A 85 3.17 5.10 9.72
N ASP A 86 3.78 3.90 9.74
CA ASP A 86 3.14 2.61 10.05
C ASP A 86 1.95 2.20 9.15
N GLY A 87 1.67 2.94 8.08
CA GLY A 87 0.54 2.67 7.18
C GLY A 87 0.59 1.30 6.49
N TYR A 88 1.77 0.84 6.07
CA TYR A 88 1.92 -0.51 5.51
C TYR A 88 1.57 -1.58 6.53
N ARG A 89 2.16 -1.53 7.73
CA ARG A 89 1.91 -2.51 8.79
C ARG A 89 0.43 -2.57 9.14
N LEU A 90 -0.21 -1.42 9.34
CA LEU A 90 -1.63 -1.34 9.63
C LEU A 90 -2.50 -2.03 8.56
N ALA A 91 -2.22 -1.77 7.27
CA ALA A 91 -2.98 -2.36 6.18
C ALA A 91 -2.75 -3.89 6.07
N ILE A 92 -1.49 -4.31 6.12
CA ILE A 92 -1.08 -5.72 6.04
C ILE A 92 -1.68 -6.52 7.20
N ASP A 93 -1.60 -6.02 8.43
CA ASP A 93 -2.16 -6.69 9.61
C ASP A 93 -3.68 -6.83 9.52
N ARG A 94 -4.39 -5.81 8.99
CA ARG A 94 -5.84 -5.88 8.78
C ARG A 94 -6.23 -6.91 7.74
N LEU A 95 -5.48 -7.02 6.64
CA LEU A 95 -5.72 -8.02 5.60
C LEU A 95 -5.55 -9.44 6.17
N LYS A 96 -4.43 -9.71 6.84
CA LYS A 96 -4.17 -11.01 7.50
C LYS A 96 -5.29 -11.41 8.48
N ASN A 97 -5.78 -10.46 9.27
CA ASN A 97 -6.84 -10.71 10.25
C ASN A 97 -8.21 -10.96 9.60
N ASN A 98 -8.49 -10.37 8.43
CA ASN A 98 -9.72 -10.61 7.70
C ASN A 98 -9.67 -11.98 7.00
N ASP A 99 -8.52 -12.35 6.43
CA ASP A 99 -8.33 -13.66 5.79
C ASP A 99 -8.54 -14.79 6.80
N ALA A 100 -7.96 -14.68 8.00
CA ALA A 100 -8.16 -15.65 9.07
C ALA A 100 -9.63 -15.82 9.52
N LYS A 101 -10.46 -14.76 9.41
CA LYS A 101 -11.89 -14.81 9.77
C LYS A 101 -12.78 -15.36 8.66
N ASN A 102 -12.31 -15.34 7.41
CA ASN A 102 -13.05 -15.88 6.28
C ASN A 102 -12.80 -17.39 6.09
N GLU A 103 -11.79 -17.94 6.76
CA GLU A 103 -11.45 -19.37 6.78
C GLU A 103 -12.10 -20.14 7.96
N GLU A 104 -12.75 -19.43 8.89
CA GLU A 104 -13.56 -19.98 10.01
C GLU A 104 -15.06 -20.00 9.69
#